data_AF-H1UZ81-F1
#
_entry.id   AF-H1UZ81-F1
#
_cell.length_a   1.000
_cell.length_b   1.000
_cell.length_c   1.000
_cell.angle_alpha   90.00
_cell.angle_beta   90.00
_cell.angle_gamma   90.00
#
_symmetry.space_group_name_H-M   'P 1'
#
loop_
_entity.id
_entity.type
_entity.pdbx_description
1 polymer ?
#
loop_
_entity_poly.entity_id
_entity_poly.type
_entity_poly.pdbx_seq_one_letter_code
_entity_poly.pdbx_strand_id
1 'polypeptide(L)'
;MTLDEWRARALPPPPVTLTFLTALELKRVEITPLFLRCAARNFGVTLRELYLNEVYLKVEQGQSLNEDSRQILWIGLPNQRPGLHDDWMAMIIRDSCPKLEICRASFLGYDLYTRDDLPPSPAPSPPDFDFVDPCGLGRSIAQRFVEVALGYHQPPQADGSPVCYLPALESNDHLLTQMRPRTRALRVTEYDVNAYQTAIRNDTSSWQRSIDGVFPNCNSGTLEELHYIAETACQGMNEIQRQRNEHLGQGEEGGGGGEIGDGANGGGGNLAENLLNLNFAEE
;
A
#
# COMPACT_ATOMS: atom_id res chain seq x y z
N MET A 1 6.34 -13.37 -13.97
CA MET A 1 4.93 -13.09 -13.67
C MET A 1 4.30 -12.59 -14.95
N THR A 2 3.17 -13.15 -15.36
CA THR A 2 2.46 -12.69 -16.56
C THR A 2 1.66 -11.42 -16.27
N LEU A 3 1.24 -10.70 -17.32
CA LEU A 3 0.39 -9.52 -17.17
C LEU A 3 -0.93 -9.85 -16.45
N ASP A 4 -1.55 -10.99 -16.78
CA ASP A 4 -2.82 -11.39 -16.18
C ASP A 4 -2.66 -11.78 -14.71
N GLU A 5 -1.58 -12.49 -14.35
CA GLU A 5 -1.24 -12.78 -12.95
C GLU A 5 -1.00 -11.50 -12.15
N TRP A 6 -0.31 -10.53 -12.75
CA TRP A 6 -0.04 -9.24 -12.11
C TRP A 6 -1.33 -8.44 -11.92
N ARG A 7 -2.21 -8.37 -12.93
CA ARG A 7 -3.53 -7.70 -12.83
C ARG A 7 -4.43 -8.36 -11.78
N ALA A 8 -4.43 -9.68 -11.70
CA ALA A 8 -5.27 -10.44 -10.77
C ALA A 8 -4.98 -10.16 -9.29
N ARG A 9 -3.82 -9.57 -8.96
CA ARG A 9 -3.44 -9.18 -7.59
C ARG A 9 -4.06 -7.86 -7.13
N ALA A 10 -4.64 -7.07 -8.04
CA ALA A 10 -5.33 -5.85 -7.64
C ALA A 10 -6.69 -6.15 -7.01
N LEU A 11 -7.02 -5.34 -6.01
CA LEU A 11 -8.37 -5.26 -5.47
C LEU A 11 -9.36 -4.89 -6.59
N PRO A 12 -10.41 -5.69 -6.82
CA PRO A 12 -11.35 -5.44 -7.90
C PRO A 12 -12.17 -4.17 -7.62
N PRO A 13 -12.56 -3.40 -8.65
CA PRO A 13 -13.43 -2.26 -8.49
C PRO A 13 -14.73 -2.65 -7.75
N PRO A 14 -15.22 -1.83 -6.81
CA PRO A 14 -16.38 -2.18 -6.01
C PRO A 14 -17.61 -2.40 -6.91
N PRO A 15 -18.20 -3.62 -6.93
CA PRO A 15 -19.32 -3.95 -7.82
C PRO A 15 -20.65 -3.37 -7.30
N VAL A 16 -20.70 -2.98 -6.03
CA VAL A 16 -21.89 -2.51 -5.33
C VAL A 16 -21.82 -1.02 -5.04
N THR A 17 -22.99 -0.37 -5.09
CA THR A 17 -23.17 1.01 -4.65
C THR A 17 -23.43 1.03 -3.15
N LEU A 18 -22.43 1.38 -2.36
CA LEU A 18 -22.58 1.55 -0.92
C LEU A 18 -23.07 2.98 -0.61
N THR A 19 -24.35 3.24 -0.87
CA THR A 19 -24.96 4.60 -0.84
C THR A 19 -24.91 5.31 0.51
N PHE A 20 -24.53 4.62 1.58
CA PHE A 20 -24.38 5.17 2.93
C PHE A 20 -22.95 5.09 3.46
N LEU A 21 -21.98 4.70 2.61
CA LEU A 21 -20.59 4.63 3.03
C LEU A 21 -20.06 6.05 3.29
N THR A 22 -19.67 6.31 4.54
CA THR A 22 -19.11 7.59 4.97
C THR A 22 -17.62 7.51 5.28
N ALA A 23 -17.08 6.32 5.55
CA ALA A 23 -15.67 6.09 5.81
C ALA A 23 -15.16 4.92 4.98
N LEU A 24 -14.01 5.10 4.32
CA LEU A 24 -13.29 4.05 3.59
C LEU A 24 -11.85 3.99 4.09
N GLU A 25 -11.44 2.81 4.55
CA GLU A 25 -10.05 2.50 4.86
C GLU A 25 -9.55 1.41 3.91
N LEU A 26 -8.44 1.71 3.23
CA LEU A 26 -7.69 0.76 2.42
C LEU A 26 -6.31 0.57 3.05
N LYS A 27 -5.98 -0.68 3.39
CA LYS A 27 -4.72 -1.01 4.03
C LYS A 27 -4.06 -2.20 3.32
N ARG A 28 -2.81 -2.04 2.89
CA ARG A 28 -1.99 -3.12 2.28
C ARG A 28 -2.64 -3.74 1.05
N VAL A 29 -3.04 -2.89 0.11
CA VAL A 29 -3.71 -3.31 -1.12
C VAL A 29 -3.07 -2.69 -2.35
N GLU A 30 -3.02 -3.48 -3.41
CA GLU A 30 -2.74 -3.01 -4.76
C GLU A 30 -4.08 -2.68 -5.44
N ILE A 31 -4.18 -1.54 -6.09
CA ILE A 31 -5.42 -1.11 -6.75
C ILE A 31 -5.13 -0.63 -8.18
N THR A 32 -6.10 -0.81 -9.05
CA THR A 32 -6.07 -0.15 -10.37
C THR A 32 -6.66 1.26 -10.28
N PRO A 33 -6.35 2.17 -11.21
CA PRO A 33 -7.01 3.48 -11.28
C PRO A 33 -8.54 3.38 -11.39
N LEU A 34 -9.02 2.33 -12.04
CA LEU A 34 -10.44 2.02 -12.17
C LEU A 34 -11.12 1.80 -10.80
N PHE A 35 -10.41 1.23 -9.82
CA PHE A 35 -10.94 1.05 -8.47
C PHE A 35 -11.37 2.39 -7.86
N LEU A 36 -10.47 3.38 -7.80
CA LEU A 36 -10.76 4.67 -7.18
C LEU A 36 -11.81 5.46 -7.96
N ARG A 37 -11.80 5.40 -9.31
CA ARG A 37 -12.88 5.99 -10.11
C ARG A 37 -14.24 5.38 -9.80
N CYS A 38 -14.33 4.05 -9.72
CA CYS A 38 -15.57 3.38 -9.38
C CYS A 38 -16.02 3.68 -7.95
N ALA A 39 -15.10 3.70 -6.99
CA ALA A 39 -15.37 4.07 -5.60
C ALA A 39 -15.92 5.50 -5.51
N ALA A 40 -15.21 6.45 -6.11
CA ALA A 40 -15.59 7.86 -6.22
C ALA A 40 -16.99 8.03 -6.84
N ARG A 41 -17.27 7.33 -7.94
CA ARG A 41 -18.59 7.34 -8.59
C ARG A 41 -19.69 6.73 -7.72
N ASN A 42 -19.41 5.61 -7.07
CA ASN A 42 -20.43 4.81 -6.38
C ASN A 42 -20.81 5.40 -5.03
N PHE A 43 -19.86 6.01 -4.30
CA PHE A 43 -20.11 6.50 -2.95
C PHE A 43 -19.32 7.77 -2.57
N GLY A 44 -18.67 8.43 -3.53
CA GLY A 44 -17.93 9.69 -3.26
C GLY A 44 -18.81 10.80 -2.69
N VAL A 45 -20.08 10.88 -3.11
CA VAL A 45 -21.04 11.90 -2.62
C VAL A 45 -21.45 11.75 -1.15
N THR A 46 -21.17 10.60 -0.54
CA THR A 46 -21.40 10.34 0.90
C THR A 46 -20.11 10.18 1.70
N LEU A 47 -18.98 9.95 1.03
CA LEU A 47 -17.69 9.75 1.68
C LEU A 47 -17.24 11.01 2.42
N ARG A 48 -16.98 10.86 3.71
CA ARG A 48 -16.48 11.91 4.62
C ARG A 48 -15.07 11.62 5.10
N GLU A 49 -14.68 10.35 5.17
CA GLU A 49 -13.37 9.91 5.65
C GLU A 49 -12.72 8.93 4.67
N LEU A 50 -11.47 9.19 4.32
CA LEU A 50 -10.64 8.33 3.48
C LEU A 50 -9.30 8.07 4.16
N TYR A 51 -8.97 6.80 4.38
CA TYR A 51 -7.72 6.35 4.97
C TYR A 51 -7.01 5.42 3.98
N LEU A 52 -5.79 5.76 3.58
CA LEU A 52 -4.97 4.97 2.65
C LEU A 52 -3.64 4.62 3.32
N ASN A 53 -3.37 3.34 3.54
CA ASN A 53 -2.12 2.89 4.16
C ASN A 53 -1.49 1.76 3.35
N GLU A 54 -0.25 1.95 2.89
CA GLU A 54 0.44 0.95 2.06
C GLU A 54 -0.43 0.57 0.84
N VAL A 55 -0.86 1.59 0.08
CA VAL A 55 -1.70 1.42 -1.10
C VAL A 55 -0.88 1.70 -2.35
N TYR A 56 -0.87 0.74 -3.27
CA TYR A 56 -0.05 0.79 -4.48
C TYR A 56 -0.93 0.91 -5.73
N LEU A 57 -0.69 1.91 -6.57
CA LEU A 57 -1.34 2.02 -7.88
C LEU A 57 -0.66 1.09 -8.87
N LYS A 58 -1.41 0.17 -9.44
CA LYS A 58 -0.99 -0.65 -10.56
C LYS A 58 -0.91 0.19 -11.84
N VAL A 59 0.27 0.23 -12.43
CA VAL A 59 0.58 0.97 -13.65
C VAL A 59 1.18 0.05 -14.68
N GLU A 60 0.63 0.07 -15.89
CA GLU A 60 1.24 -0.56 -17.05
C GLU A 60 2.01 0.51 -17.84
N GLN A 61 3.17 0.13 -18.35
CA GLN A 61 3.98 0.95 -19.24
C GLN A 61 4.32 0.15 -20.49
N GLY A 62 4.07 0.73 -21.66
CA GLY A 62 4.38 0.16 -22.96
C GLY A 62 4.54 1.25 -24.01
N GLN A 63 4.98 0.90 -25.21
CA GLN A 63 5.24 1.88 -26.27
C GLN A 63 3.99 2.68 -26.70
N SER A 64 2.81 2.06 -26.65
CA SER A 64 1.53 2.70 -27.02
C SER A 64 0.64 3.04 -25.82
N LEU A 65 1.12 2.78 -24.60
CA LEU A 65 0.35 2.92 -23.37
C LEU A 65 1.24 3.51 -22.28
N ASN A 66 0.94 4.73 -21.85
CA ASN A 66 1.61 5.36 -20.71
C ASN A 66 3.15 5.33 -20.83
N GLU A 67 3.67 5.60 -22.04
CA GLU A 67 5.09 5.48 -22.39
C GLU A 67 6.00 6.25 -21.41
N ASP A 68 5.58 7.45 -21.00
CA ASP A 68 6.30 8.34 -20.10
C ASP A 68 5.95 8.16 -18.61
N SER A 69 5.08 7.20 -18.28
CA SER A 69 4.59 6.96 -16.90
C SER A 69 3.80 8.13 -16.28
N ARG A 70 3.25 9.04 -17.08
CA ARG A 70 2.52 10.22 -16.59
C ARG A 70 1.00 10.14 -16.73
N GLN A 71 0.47 9.12 -17.39
CA GLN A 71 -0.99 8.96 -17.55
C GLN A 71 -1.65 8.55 -16.23
N ILE A 72 -1.01 7.71 -15.43
CA ILE A 72 -1.57 7.20 -14.16
C ILE A 72 -0.74 7.71 -13.00
N LEU A 73 -1.30 8.63 -12.20
CA LEU A 73 -0.61 9.31 -11.11
C LEU A 73 -1.47 9.42 -9.85
N TRP A 74 -0.84 9.42 -8.68
CA TRP A 74 -1.53 9.67 -7.41
C TRP A 74 -2.00 11.13 -7.30
N ILE A 75 -1.16 12.07 -7.69
CA ILE A 75 -1.36 13.52 -7.56
C ILE A 75 -1.61 14.13 -8.94
N GLY A 76 -0.75 13.84 -9.90
CA GLY A 76 -0.75 14.47 -11.23
C GLY A 76 0.39 15.48 -11.41
N LEU A 77 0.41 16.12 -12.59
CA LEU A 77 1.43 17.11 -12.93
C LEU A 77 0.99 18.53 -12.53
N PRO A 78 1.90 19.37 -12.01
CA PRO A 78 1.56 20.73 -11.61
C PRO A 78 1.25 21.61 -12.83
N ASN A 79 0.24 22.46 -12.70
CA ASN A 79 -0.19 23.46 -13.67
C ASN A 79 -0.57 22.88 -15.04
N GLN A 80 -0.87 21.57 -15.08
CA GLN A 80 -1.30 20.87 -16.27
C GLN A 80 -2.68 20.27 -16.03
N ARG A 81 -3.50 20.28 -17.09
CA ARG A 81 -4.80 19.62 -17.05
C ARG A 81 -4.60 18.17 -17.46
N PRO A 82 -5.15 17.19 -16.71
CA PRO A 82 -5.13 15.81 -17.15
C PRO A 82 -5.75 15.69 -18.56
N GLY A 83 -5.13 14.90 -19.42
CA GLY A 83 -5.70 14.48 -20.69
C GLY A 83 -6.91 13.56 -20.50
N LEU A 84 -7.61 13.26 -21.61
CA LEU A 84 -8.83 12.43 -21.58
C LEU A 84 -8.61 11.01 -21.03
N HIS A 85 -7.38 10.51 -21.16
CA HIS A 85 -6.99 9.16 -20.75
C HIS A 85 -6.15 9.16 -19.47
N ASP A 86 -5.95 10.33 -18.86
CA ASP A 86 -5.14 10.46 -17.66
C ASP A 86 -5.99 10.21 -16.42
N ASP A 87 -5.39 9.49 -15.48
CA ASP A 87 -5.95 9.03 -14.24
C ASP A 87 -5.11 9.61 -13.09
N TRP A 88 -5.43 10.85 -12.70
CA TRP A 88 -4.75 11.55 -11.60
C TRP A 88 -5.62 11.56 -10.34
N MET A 89 -5.30 10.68 -9.40
CA MET A 89 -6.22 10.26 -8.34
C MET A 89 -6.64 11.40 -7.41
N ALA A 90 -5.73 12.28 -7.01
CA ALA A 90 -6.02 13.32 -6.02
C ALA A 90 -7.13 14.27 -6.47
N MET A 91 -7.09 14.70 -7.74
CA MET A 91 -8.14 15.57 -8.29
C MET A 91 -9.43 14.81 -8.59
N ILE A 92 -9.36 13.53 -8.98
CA ILE A 92 -10.56 12.68 -9.11
C ILE A 92 -11.29 12.58 -7.77
N ILE A 93 -10.56 12.33 -6.68
CA ILE A 93 -11.12 12.26 -5.33
C ILE A 93 -11.69 13.62 -4.92
N ARG A 94 -10.95 14.71 -5.12
CA ARG A 94 -11.44 16.05 -4.77
C ARG A 94 -12.74 16.39 -5.48
N ASP A 95 -12.81 16.11 -6.77
CA ASP A 95 -13.96 16.42 -7.63
C ASP A 95 -15.18 15.55 -7.28
N SER A 96 -14.94 14.26 -7.00
CA SER A 96 -16.02 13.29 -6.79
C SER A 96 -16.48 13.16 -5.35
N CYS A 97 -15.71 13.66 -4.38
CA CYS A 97 -15.98 13.52 -2.96
C CYS A 97 -16.16 14.91 -2.28
N PRO A 98 -17.23 15.65 -2.60
CA PRO A 98 -17.42 17.03 -2.11
C PRO A 98 -17.63 17.13 -0.59
N LYS A 99 -17.94 16.02 0.08
CA LYS A 99 -18.12 15.94 1.54
C LYS A 99 -16.90 15.40 2.28
N LEU A 100 -15.78 15.20 1.59
CA LEU A 100 -14.56 14.65 2.21
C LEU A 100 -13.98 15.65 3.22
N GLU A 101 -14.02 15.26 4.48
CA GLU A 101 -13.57 16.04 5.62
C GLU A 101 -12.19 15.56 6.10
N ILE A 102 -12.02 14.24 6.17
CA ILE A 102 -10.79 13.58 6.59
C ILE A 102 -10.23 12.79 5.42
N CYS A 103 -8.97 13.07 5.08
CA CYS A 103 -8.17 12.26 4.18
C CYS A 103 -6.82 12.06 4.84
N ARG A 104 -6.40 10.81 5.02
CA ARG A 104 -5.07 10.47 5.52
C ARG A 104 -4.46 9.40 4.64
N ALA A 105 -3.18 9.55 4.36
CA ALA A 105 -2.42 8.65 3.54
C ALA A 105 -1.03 8.41 4.12
N SER A 106 -0.57 7.18 4.07
CA SER A 106 0.83 6.80 4.32
C SER A 106 1.24 5.72 3.33
N PHE A 107 2.53 5.73 2.96
CA PHE A 107 3.11 4.70 2.09
C PHE A 107 2.33 4.48 0.78
N LEU A 108 1.93 5.57 0.10
CA LEU A 108 1.42 5.46 -1.27
C LEU A 108 2.58 5.12 -2.22
N GLY A 109 2.35 4.20 -3.13
CA GLY A 109 3.36 3.77 -4.09
C GLY A 109 2.78 3.39 -5.44
N TYR A 110 3.67 2.95 -6.32
CA TYR A 110 3.32 2.41 -7.62
C TYR A 110 3.83 0.97 -7.70
N ASP A 111 3.02 0.12 -8.30
CA ASP A 111 3.40 -1.21 -8.75
C ASP A 111 3.43 -1.14 -10.28
N LEU A 112 4.62 -1.27 -10.88
CA LEU A 112 4.84 -1.04 -12.30
C LEU A 112 5.03 -2.35 -13.05
N TYR A 113 4.25 -2.57 -14.09
CA TYR A 113 4.46 -3.61 -15.09
C TYR A 113 4.98 -2.99 -16.39
N THR A 114 6.25 -3.22 -16.70
CA THR A 114 6.89 -2.81 -17.95
C THR A 114 6.67 -3.89 -19.00
N ARG A 115 6.05 -3.52 -20.14
CA ARG A 115 5.83 -4.43 -21.27
C ARG A 115 7.10 -4.62 -22.08
N ASP A 116 7.21 -5.78 -22.73
CA ASP A 116 8.36 -6.14 -23.57
C ASP A 116 8.44 -5.33 -24.89
N ASP A 117 7.42 -4.52 -25.19
CA ASP A 117 7.32 -3.71 -26.41
C ASP A 117 8.03 -2.36 -26.31
N LEU A 118 8.60 -2.02 -25.14
CA LEU A 118 9.39 -0.81 -24.98
C LEU A 118 10.74 -0.95 -25.70
N PRO A 119 11.19 0.10 -26.42
CA PRO A 119 12.48 0.05 -27.07
C PRO A 119 13.59 -0.16 -26.04
N PRO A 120 14.61 -0.98 -26.34
CA PRO A 120 15.75 -1.16 -25.45
C PRO A 120 16.48 0.18 -25.32
N SER A 121 16.24 0.89 -24.23
CA SER A 121 16.95 2.13 -23.94
C SER A 121 18.38 1.80 -23.50
N PRO A 122 19.42 2.49 -24.01
CA PRO A 122 20.82 2.27 -23.60
C PRO A 122 21.06 2.57 -22.12
N ALA A 123 20.13 3.28 -21.47
CA ALA A 123 19.92 3.27 -20.02
C ALA A 123 18.41 3.47 -19.77
N PRO A 124 17.71 2.58 -19.07
CA PRO A 124 16.31 2.84 -18.71
C PRO A 124 16.28 4.09 -17.83
N SER A 125 15.75 5.20 -18.35
CA SER A 125 15.39 6.33 -17.50
C SER A 125 14.33 5.83 -16.53
N PRO A 126 14.44 6.12 -15.22
CA PRO A 126 13.42 5.73 -14.28
C PRO A 126 12.06 6.32 -14.72
N PRO A 127 10.95 5.61 -14.46
CA PRO A 127 9.62 6.11 -14.79
C PRO A 127 9.38 7.46 -14.10
N ASP A 128 8.88 8.43 -14.86
CA ASP A 128 8.71 9.80 -14.40
C ASP A 128 7.36 10.01 -13.70
N PHE A 129 7.17 9.27 -12.62
CA PHE A 129 6.04 9.43 -11.72
C PHE A 129 6.13 10.74 -10.91
N ASP A 130 5.06 11.07 -10.21
CA ASP A 130 4.93 12.30 -9.42
C ASP A 130 5.64 12.26 -8.05
N PHE A 131 6.73 11.49 -7.90
CA PHE A 131 7.48 11.39 -6.65
C PHE A 131 8.16 12.70 -6.23
N VAL A 132 8.55 13.53 -7.19
CA VAL A 132 9.25 14.79 -6.93
C VAL A 132 8.27 15.86 -6.47
N ASP A 133 8.55 16.51 -5.34
CA ASP A 133 7.79 17.67 -4.87
C ASP A 133 8.11 18.90 -5.75
N PRO A 134 7.16 19.42 -6.54
CA PRO A 134 7.41 20.57 -7.41
C PRO A 134 7.73 21.86 -6.65
N CYS A 135 7.42 21.91 -5.36
CA CYS A 135 7.72 23.04 -4.49
C CYS A 135 9.13 22.96 -3.86
N GLY A 136 9.84 21.83 -4.04
CA GLY A 136 11.17 21.63 -3.45
C GLY A 136 11.19 21.52 -1.93
N LEU A 137 10.05 21.27 -1.28
CA LEU A 137 9.92 21.23 0.19
C LEU A 137 10.11 19.82 0.77
N GLY A 138 10.38 18.81 -0.08
CA GLY A 138 10.53 17.42 0.36
C GLY A 138 9.25 16.77 0.86
N ARG A 139 8.07 17.28 0.48
CA ARG A 139 6.78 16.66 0.87
C ARG A 139 6.63 15.31 0.21
N SER A 140 6.24 14.31 1.00
CA SER A 140 5.97 12.96 0.49
C SER A 140 4.78 12.96 -0.49
N ILE A 141 4.71 11.92 -1.33
CA ILE A 141 3.57 11.70 -2.22
C ILE A 141 2.25 11.64 -1.44
N ALA A 142 2.26 11.01 -0.26
CA ALA A 142 1.10 10.89 0.61
C ALA A 142 0.64 12.26 1.15
N GLN A 143 1.57 13.10 1.62
CA GLN A 143 1.26 14.45 2.06
C GLN A 143 0.66 15.28 0.92
N ARG A 144 1.31 15.28 -0.25
CA ARG A 144 0.83 16.04 -1.41
C ARG A 144 -0.53 15.54 -1.91
N PHE A 145 -0.76 14.22 -1.93
CA PHE A 145 -2.06 13.63 -2.22
C PHE A 145 -3.15 14.17 -1.29
N VAL A 146 -2.93 14.12 0.03
CA VAL A 146 -3.89 14.62 1.03
C VAL A 146 -4.15 16.12 0.84
N GLU A 147 -3.09 16.90 0.61
CA GLU A 147 -3.20 18.34 0.40
C GLU A 147 -4.07 18.67 -0.83
N VAL A 148 -3.87 17.96 -1.95
CA VAL A 148 -4.65 18.15 -3.17
C VAL A 148 -6.09 17.63 -3.01
N ALA A 149 -6.27 16.42 -2.47
CA ALA A 149 -7.57 15.78 -2.30
C ALA A 149 -8.50 16.59 -1.36
N LEU A 150 -7.96 17.17 -0.27
CA LEU A 150 -8.71 18.05 0.63
C LEU A 150 -8.77 19.51 0.16
N GLY A 151 -8.05 19.82 -0.90
CA GLY A 151 -8.13 21.09 -1.59
C GLY A 151 -7.37 22.24 -0.96
N TYR A 152 -6.22 21.98 -0.33
CA TYR A 152 -5.34 23.01 0.17
C TYR A 152 -4.60 23.74 -0.96
N HIS A 153 -4.40 25.05 -0.76
CA HIS A 153 -3.46 25.82 -1.56
C HIS A 153 -2.06 25.19 -1.50
N GLN A 154 -1.45 25.02 -2.65
CA GLN A 154 -0.08 24.52 -2.76
C GLN A 154 0.92 25.66 -2.52
N PRO A 155 2.05 25.38 -1.86
CA PRO A 155 3.17 26.31 -1.83
C PRO A 155 3.62 26.66 -3.26
N PRO A 156 4.23 27.83 -3.48
CA PRO A 156 4.84 28.13 -4.77
C PRO A 156 6.05 27.22 -5.03
N GLN A 157 6.50 27.17 -6.28
CA GLN A 157 7.80 26.61 -6.62
C GLN A 157 8.95 27.47 -6.07
N ALA A 158 10.19 26.97 -6.15
CA ALA A 158 11.37 27.68 -5.68
C ALA A 158 11.59 29.04 -6.38
N ASP A 159 11.09 29.20 -7.61
CA ASP A 159 11.13 30.45 -8.38
C ASP A 159 9.97 31.41 -8.05
N GLY A 160 9.09 31.03 -7.12
CA GLY A 160 7.91 31.81 -6.72
C GLY A 160 6.69 31.59 -7.61
N SER A 161 6.77 30.77 -8.66
CA SER A 161 5.62 30.47 -9.52
C SER A 161 4.54 29.69 -8.76
N PRO A 162 3.25 29.93 -9.05
CA PRO A 162 2.17 29.23 -8.38
C PRO A 162 2.13 27.76 -8.82
N VAL A 163 1.71 26.89 -7.89
CA VAL A 163 1.40 25.48 -8.17
C VAL A 163 -0.08 25.25 -8.01
N CYS A 164 -0.69 24.66 -9.03
CA CYS A 164 -2.10 24.31 -9.09
C CYS A 164 -2.24 22.91 -9.68
N TYR A 165 -3.21 22.13 -9.19
CA TYR A 165 -3.61 20.86 -9.79
C TYR A 165 -5.02 21.03 -10.34
N LEU A 166 -5.16 20.83 -11.66
CA LEU A 166 -6.37 21.13 -12.40
C LEU A 166 -7.30 19.91 -12.45
N PRO A 167 -8.63 20.10 -12.38
CA PRO A 167 -9.58 19.02 -12.61
C PRO A 167 -9.55 18.61 -14.09
N ALA A 168 -9.99 17.38 -14.41
CA ALA A 168 -10.01 16.91 -15.80
C ALA A 168 -10.95 17.76 -16.69
N LEU A 169 -12.09 18.21 -16.14
CA LEU A 169 -13.08 19.01 -16.86
C LEU A 169 -13.03 20.49 -16.44
N GLU A 170 -13.04 21.40 -17.41
CA GLU A 170 -13.07 22.85 -17.19
C GLU A 170 -14.32 23.30 -16.41
N SER A 171 -15.43 22.59 -16.53
CA SER A 171 -16.66 22.84 -15.74
C SER A 171 -16.41 22.78 -14.23
N ASN A 172 -15.35 22.08 -13.83
CA ASN A 172 -15.02 21.85 -12.42
C ASN A 172 -13.94 22.83 -11.92
N ASP A 173 -13.55 23.83 -12.72
CA ASP A 173 -12.57 24.85 -12.31
C ASP A 173 -13.00 25.69 -11.11
N HIS A 174 -14.30 25.67 -10.76
CA HIS A 174 -14.79 26.23 -9.50
C HIS A 174 -14.11 25.61 -8.26
N LEU A 175 -13.56 24.40 -8.35
CA LEU A 175 -12.78 23.79 -7.27
C LEU A 175 -11.48 24.57 -6.97
N LEU A 176 -10.94 25.29 -7.96
CA LEU A 176 -9.73 26.09 -7.80
C LEU A 176 -9.99 27.37 -6.99
N THR A 177 -11.25 27.83 -6.94
CA THR A 177 -11.64 28.98 -6.12
C THR A 177 -12.05 28.56 -4.71
N GLN A 178 -12.46 27.31 -4.53
CA GLN A 178 -12.85 26.72 -3.23
C GLN A 178 -11.67 26.06 -2.50
N MET A 179 -10.49 26.66 -2.57
CA MET A 179 -9.30 26.13 -1.90
C MET A 179 -9.22 26.51 -0.42
N ARG A 180 -8.73 25.58 0.39
CA ARG A 180 -8.46 25.80 1.82
C ARG A 180 -7.14 26.54 1.98
N PRO A 181 -7.09 27.64 2.75
CA PRO A 181 -5.86 28.39 2.98
C PRO A 181 -4.83 27.50 3.70
N ARG A 182 -3.59 27.51 3.19
CA ARG A 182 -2.45 26.90 3.86
C ARG A 182 -1.77 27.94 4.74
N THR A 183 -2.12 27.99 6.01
CA THR A 183 -1.51 28.93 6.97
C THR A 183 -0.17 28.46 7.52
N ARG A 184 0.07 27.14 7.50
CA ARG A 184 1.32 26.50 7.91
C ARG A 184 1.53 25.18 7.19
N ALA A 185 2.71 24.60 7.34
CA ALA A 185 2.94 23.20 7.00
C ALA A 185 2.02 22.29 7.82
N LEU A 186 1.44 21.27 7.17
CA LEU A 186 0.67 20.23 7.85
C LEU A 186 1.60 19.46 8.79
N ARG A 187 1.11 19.16 9.99
CA ARG A 187 1.74 18.22 10.91
C ARG A 187 1.58 16.81 10.37
N VAL A 188 2.47 15.92 10.79
CA VAL A 188 2.44 14.50 10.39
C VAL A 188 1.06 13.89 10.64
N THR A 189 0.45 14.12 11.82
CA THR A 189 -0.90 13.61 12.15
C THR A 189 -2.05 14.18 11.30
N GLU A 190 -1.79 15.23 10.50
CA GLU A 190 -2.81 15.87 9.64
C GLU A 190 -2.86 15.26 8.24
N TYR A 191 -1.84 14.48 7.84
CA TYR A 191 -1.83 13.78 6.57
C TYR A 191 -1.51 12.29 6.72
N ASP A 192 -0.65 11.89 7.65
CA ASP A 192 -0.19 10.53 7.82
C ASP A 192 -1.24 9.69 8.57
N VAL A 193 -1.62 8.55 8.01
CA VAL A 193 -2.66 7.68 8.58
C VAL A 193 -2.19 6.99 9.85
N ASN A 194 -0.94 6.53 9.89
CA ASN A 194 -0.39 5.80 11.01
C ASN A 194 -0.25 6.74 12.21
N ALA A 195 0.32 7.92 12.01
CA ALA A 195 0.44 8.93 13.06
C ALA A 195 -0.92 9.41 13.58
N TYR A 196 -1.91 9.57 12.67
CA TYR A 196 -3.27 9.94 13.05
C TYR A 196 -3.95 8.85 13.90
N GLN A 197 -3.87 7.59 13.47
CA GLN A 197 -4.47 6.45 14.18
C GLN A 197 -3.82 6.25 15.55
N THR A 198 -2.49 6.36 15.66
CA THR A 198 -1.76 6.30 16.93
C THR A 198 -2.15 7.44 17.88
N ALA A 199 -2.34 8.65 17.36
CA ALA A 199 -2.69 9.81 18.19
C ALA A 199 -4.13 9.75 18.74
N ILE A 200 -5.08 9.22 17.97
CA ILE A 200 -6.51 9.25 18.32
C ILE A 200 -7.02 7.94 18.93
N ARG A 201 -6.25 6.85 18.81
CA ARG A 201 -6.69 5.49 19.18
C ARG A 201 -8.00 5.12 18.48
N ASN A 202 -7.99 5.21 17.15
CA ASN A 202 -9.18 4.97 16.34
C ASN A 202 -9.68 3.52 16.50
N ASP A 203 -10.82 3.36 17.16
CA ASP A 203 -11.51 2.09 17.40
C ASP A 203 -12.31 1.61 16.17
N THR A 204 -12.55 2.46 15.18
CA THR A 204 -13.27 2.07 13.96
C THR A 204 -12.41 1.28 12.97
N SER A 205 -11.07 1.32 13.08
CA SER A 205 -10.16 0.52 12.24
C SER A 205 -10.29 -0.99 12.48
N SER A 206 -10.94 -1.41 13.57
CA SER A 206 -11.26 -2.80 13.86
C SER A 206 -12.53 -3.29 13.16
N TRP A 207 -13.32 -2.39 12.56
CA TRP A 207 -14.56 -2.72 11.84
C TRP A 207 -14.24 -3.13 10.40
N GLN A 208 -13.53 -4.24 10.27
CA GLN A 208 -13.11 -4.78 8.99
C GLN A 208 -14.28 -5.57 8.37
N ARG A 209 -15.10 -4.92 7.54
CA ARG A 209 -15.97 -5.62 6.60
C ARG A 209 -15.27 -5.72 5.25
N SER A 210 -15.28 -6.89 4.64
CA SER A 210 -14.84 -7.06 3.26
C SER A 210 -15.63 -6.11 2.33
N ILE A 211 -14.99 -5.65 1.26
CA ILE A 211 -15.61 -4.71 0.29
C ILE A 211 -16.82 -5.32 -0.45
N ASP A 212 -16.91 -6.65 -0.51
CA ASP A 212 -18.09 -7.38 -1.00
C ASP A 212 -19.20 -7.51 0.07
N GLY A 213 -18.97 -7.12 1.32
CA GLY A 213 -19.95 -7.14 2.41
C GLY A 213 -20.36 -8.53 2.88
N VAL A 214 -19.74 -9.60 2.36
CA VAL A 214 -20.14 -10.99 2.60
C VAL A 214 -19.21 -11.69 3.61
N PHE A 215 -17.97 -11.23 3.77
CA PHE A 215 -17.00 -11.90 4.64
C PHE A 215 -16.53 -10.97 5.77
N PRO A 216 -16.75 -11.35 7.05
CA PRO A 216 -15.97 -10.76 8.13
C PRO A 216 -14.50 -10.98 7.81
N ASN A 217 -13.66 -9.96 7.98
CA ASN A 217 -12.22 -10.13 7.83
C ASN A 217 -11.73 -11.06 8.95
N CYS A 218 -11.46 -12.32 8.62
CA CYS A 218 -10.95 -13.32 9.55
C CYS A 218 -9.42 -13.27 9.69
N ASN A 219 -8.72 -12.31 9.08
CA ASN A 219 -7.26 -12.35 8.99
C ASN A 219 -6.57 -12.39 10.36
N SER A 220 -7.09 -11.72 11.38
CA SER A 220 -6.51 -11.83 12.73
C SER A 220 -6.66 -13.24 13.30
N GLY A 221 -7.85 -13.84 13.20
CA GLY A 221 -8.09 -15.22 13.63
C GLY A 221 -7.27 -16.25 12.83
N THR A 222 -7.15 -16.06 11.51
CA THR A 222 -6.31 -16.91 10.65
C THR A 222 -4.84 -16.78 11.01
N LEU A 223 -4.36 -15.58 11.37
CA LEU A 223 -2.96 -15.34 11.70
C LEU A 223 -2.62 -15.89 13.10
N GLU A 224 -3.52 -15.75 14.07
CA GLU A 224 -3.46 -16.45 15.36
C GLU A 224 -3.44 -17.97 15.17
N GLU A 225 -4.29 -18.50 14.28
CA GLU A 225 -4.33 -19.94 13.97
C GLU A 225 -3.03 -20.40 13.28
N LEU A 226 -2.46 -19.61 12.37
CA LEU A 226 -1.17 -19.89 11.75
C LEU A 226 -0.02 -19.88 12.79
N HIS A 227 -0.02 -18.95 13.74
CA HIS A 227 0.92 -18.97 14.86
C HIS A 227 0.75 -20.22 15.71
N TYR A 228 -0.48 -20.57 16.07
CA TYR A 228 -0.77 -21.78 16.83
C TYR A 228 -0.30 -23.05 16.12
N ILE A 229 -0.52 -23.15 14.80
CA ILE A 229 -0.04 -24.27 13.99
C ILE A 229 1.49 -24.33 13.99
N ALA A 230 2.16 -23.18 13.80
CA ALA A 230 3.62 -23.10 13.79
C ALA A 230 4.21 -23.50 15.15
N GLU A 231 3.66 -22.99 16.25
CA GLU A 231 4.07 -23.34 17.61
C GLU A 231 3.87 -24.83 17.90
N THR A 232 2.71 -25.38 17.54
CA THR A 232 2.39 -26.80 17.74
C THR A 232 3.36 -27.69 16.93
N ALA A 233 3.68 -27.31 15.69
CA ALA A 233 4.64 -28.03 14.87
C ALA A 233 6.06 -27.98 15.46
N CYS A 234 6.49 -26.82 15.97
CA CYS A 234 7.77 -26.68 16.67
C CYS A 234 7.85 -27.55 17.93
N GLN A 235 6.79 -27.58 18.73
CA GLN A 235 6.70 -28.45 19.91
C GLN A 235 6.80 -29.93 19.51
N GLY A 236 6.04 -30.36 18.51
CA GLY A 236 6.09 -31.74 18.01
C GLY A 236 7.48 -32.13 17.47
N MET A 237 8.14 -31.25 16.74
CA MET A 237 9.52 -31.50 16.26
C MET A 237 10.51 -31.63 17.41
N ASN A 238 10.39 -30.79 18.44
CA ASN A 238 11.24 -30.86 19.63
C ASN A 238 11.02 -32.17 20.40
N GLU A 239 9.79 -32.65 20.51
CA GLU A 239 9.48 -33.93 21.16
C GLU A 239 10.02 -35.13 20.36
N ILE A 240 9.90 -35.12 19.03
CA ILE A 240 10.48 -36.16 18.16
C ILE A 240 12.01 -36.18 18.30
N GLN A 241 12.66 -35.01 18.34
CA GLN A 241 14.10 -34.92 18.57
C GLN A 241 14.48 -35.43 19.96
N ARG A 242 13.72 -35.09 21.00
CA ARG A 242 13.94 -35.59 22.37
C ARG A 242 13.83 -37.11 22.41
N GLN A 243 12.77 -37.69 21.85
CA GLN A 243 12.58 -39.14 21.81
C GLN A 243 13.68 -39.85 21.01
N ARG A 244 14.13 -39.27 19.89
CA ARG A 244 15.25 -39.80 19.12
C ARG A 244 16.55 -39.79 19.94
N ASN A 245 16.82 -38.71 20.67
CA ASN A 245 18.00 -38.63 21.54
C ASN A 245 17.91 -39.61 22.73
N GLU A 246 16.72 -39.81 23.28
CA GLU A 246 16.48 -40.79 24.35
C GLU A 246 16.63 -42.25 23.85
N HIS A 247 16.19 -42.56 22.62
CA HIS A 247 16.37 -43.87 22.01
C HIS A 247 17.81 -44.14 21.58
N LEU A 248 18.53 -43.12 21.11
CA LEU A 248 19.97 -43.21 20.82
C LEU A 248 20.80 -43.31 22.11
N GLY A 249 20.36 -42.69 23.21
CA GLY A 249 21.00 -42.78 24.53
C GLY A 249 20.72 -44.08 25.29
N GLN A 250 19.74 -44.89 24.87
CA GLN A 250 19.44 -46.21 25.45
C GLN A 250 20.10 -47.37 24.68
N GLY A 251 20.87 -47.08 23.62
CA GLY A 251 21.61 -48.08 22.85
C GLY A 251 23.02 -48.41 23.37
N GLU A 252 23.51 -47.72 24.41
CA GLU A 252 24.90 -47.85 24.90
C GLU A 252 25.08 -48.62 26.23
N GLU A 253 24.11 -49.46 26.62
CA GLU A 253 24.37 -50.50 27.65
C GLU A 253 24.21 -51.90 27.04
N GLY A 254 25.18 -52.29 26.20
CA GLY A 254 25.13 -53.59 25.53
C GLY A 254 26.33 -53.99 24.67
N GLY A 255 27.56 -53.84 25.17
CA GLY A 255 28.69 -54.72 24.83
C GLY A 255 29.32 -54.67 23.42
N GLY A 256 30.60 -54.27 23.37
CA GLY A 256 31.60 -54.94 22.54
C GLY A 256 32.14 -54.19 21.31
N GLY A 257 33.22 -53.43 21.54
CA GLY A 257 34.41 -53.27 20.68
C GLY A 257 34.29 -53.15 19.15
N GLY A 258 34.67 -52.00 18.61
CA GLY A 258 35.13 -51.90 17.22
C GLY A 258 35.06 -50.50 16.60
N GLU A 259 36.24 -49.92 16.37
CA GLU A 259 36.59 -48.93 15.32
C GLU A 259 36.15 -47.46 15.46
N ILE A 260 37.17 -46.63 15.73
CA ILE A 260 37.18 -45.18 15.63
C ILE A 260 37.21 -44.80 14.13
N GLY A 261 36.09 -44.25 13.63
CA GLY A 261 36.01 -43.57 12.35
C GLY A 261 35.78 -42.08 12.57
N ASP A 262 36.83 -41.29 12.35
CA ASP A 262 36.83 -39.83 12.39
C ASP A 262 35.86 -39.27 11.32
N GLY A 263 34.83 -38.56 11.77
CA GLY A 263 33.76 -38.02 10.92
C GLY A 263 33.34 -36.65 11.40
N ALA A 264 33.96 -35.63 10.81
CA ALA A 264 33.83 -34.21 11.12
C ALA A 264 32.38 -33.70 11.24
N ASN A 265 32.09 -33.21 12.45
CA ASN A 265 31.29 -32.04 12.82
C ASN A 265 30.73 -31.22 11.64
N GLY A 266 29.39 -31.22 11.49
CA GLY A 266 28.69 -30.46 10.45
C GLY A 266 27.29 -30.04 10.86
N GLY A 267 27.19 -28.90 11.55
CA GLY A 267 26.09 -27.95 11.34
C GLY A 267 24.71 -28.31 11.90
N GLY A 268 24.61 -28.63 13.19
CA GLY A 268 23.37 -28.45 13.95
C GLY A 268 23.06 -26.97 14.17
N GLY A 269 22.78 -26.23 13.08
CA GLY A 269 22.26 -24.87 13.13
C GLY A 269 20.75 -24.90 13.12
N ASN A 270 20.13 -24.46 14.22
CA ASN A 270 18.68 -24.45 14.43
C ASN A 270 17.92 -23.76 13.28
N LEU A 271 17.23 -24.56 12.45
CA LEU A 271 16.14 -24.07 11.59
C LEU A 271 15.06 -23.34 12.40
N ALA A 272 14.89 -23.69 13.69
CA ALA A 272 13.98 -23.03 14.62
C ALA A 272 14.43 -21.61 15.03
N GLU A 273 15.73 -21.34 15.16
CA GLU A 273 16.21 -19.98 15.49
C GLU A 273 16.14 -19.04 14.30
N ASN A 274 16.25 -19.55 13.08
CA ASN A 274 16.12 -18.74 11.87
C ASN A 274 14.65 -18.38 11.54
N LEU A 275 13.68 -19.17 12.00
CA LEU A 275 12.25 -18.86 11.85
C LEU A 275 11.74 -17.89 12.93
N LEU A 276 12.34 -17.89 14.11
CA LEU A 276 11.98 -17.00 15.23
C LEU A 276 12.69 -15.64 15.20
N ASN A 277 13.74 -15.47 14.38
CA ASN A 277 14.45 -14.20 14.25
C ASN A 277 13.86 -13.21 13.22
N LEU A 278 12.66 -13.47 12.71
CA LEU A 278 11.86 -12.43 12.04
C LEU A 278 11.18 -11.54 13.10
N ASN A 279 11.99 -10.92 13.97
CA ASN A 279 11.59 -9.73 14.69
C ASN A 279 11.48 -8.60 13.65
N PHE A 280 10.31 -8.49 13.02
CA PHE A 280 9.85 -7.18 12.58
C PHE A 280 9.26 -6.51 13.81
N ALA A 281 9.89 -5.39 14.17
CA ALA A 281 9.45 -4.51 15.24
C ALA A 281 7.93 -4.31 15.14
N GLU A 282 7.24 -4.50 16.26
CA GLU A 282 5.86 -4.08 16.42
C GLU A 282 5.79 -2.55 16.26
N GLU A 283 5.38 -2.06 15.09
CA GLU A 283 4.72 -0.74 14.87
C GLU A 283 3.69 -0.83 13.73
#